data_AF-A0AAV7B4D3-F1
#
_entry.id   AF-A0AAV7B4D3-F1
#
_cell.length_a   1.000
_cell.length_b   1.000
_cell.length_c   1.000
_cell.angle_alpha   90.00
_cell.angle_beta   90.00
_cell.angle_gamma   90.00
#
_symmetry.space_group_name_H-M   'P 1'
#
loop_
_entity.id
_entity.type
_entity.pdbx_description
1 polymer ?
#
loop_
_entity_poly.entity_id
_entity_poly.type
_entity_poly.pdbx_seq_one_letter_code
_entity_poly.pdbx_strand_id
1 'polypeptide(L)'
;MFSLLRMDGGNKNLVHNFICKKLSQKDLNPSCCSDSDPGILQNGTSPTAQAGPQAAELLQGAMVEDVLQALLEASEEFELRYRRAFSDLTCQLHITLDTAYQSFEQVVQELFRDGINWGRIVAFFSFGGALCFESANKEMEVLIPRIIEWMATYLDTALGPWIQSNGGWRCPN
;
A
#
# COMPACT_ATOMS: atom_id res chain seq x y z
N MET A 1 8.60 29.47 -7.16
CA MET A 1 7.31 29.03 -6.61
C MET A 1 7.15 27.57 -6.99
N PHE A 2 7.72 26.67 -6.18
CA PHE A 2 7.75 25.24 -6.48
C PHE A 2 6.34 24.69 -6.39
N SER A 3 5.82 24.20 -7.53
CA SER A 3 4.54 23.52 -7.59
C SER A 3 4.53 22.39 -6.57
N LEU A 4 3.65 22.53 -5.59
CA LEU A 4 3.15 21.47 -4.75
C LEU A 4 2.62 20.40 -5.71
N LEU A 5 3.40 19.35 -5.94
CA LEU A 5 3.00 18.22 -6.78
C LEU A 5 1.85 17.51 -6.07
N ARG A 6 0.65 18.00 -6.37
CA ARG A 6 -0.62 17.31 -6.18
C ARG A 6 -0.43 15.95 -6.86
N MET A 7 -0.43 14.87 -6.08
CA MET A 7 -0.61 13.52 -6.63
C MET A 7 -2.08 13.39 -7.06
N ASP A 8 -2.53 14.21 -8.01
CA ASP A 8 -3.84 14.06 -8.63
C ASP A 8 -3.73 12.83 -9.55
N GLY A 9 -4.12 11.65 -9.04
CA GLY A 9 -4.05 10.36 -9.75
C GLY A 9 -3.01 9.34 -9.24
N GLY A 10 -2.15 9.70 -8.26
CA GLY A 10 -1.09 8.82 -7.75
C GLY A 10 -1.53 7.80 -6.69
N ASN A 11 -2.57 8.14 -5.92
CA ASN A 11 -3.01 7.35 -4.77
C ASN A 11 -3.59 5.99 -5.17
N LYS A 12 -4.36 5.91 -6.27
CA LYS A 12 -4.85 4.63 -6.80
C LYS A 12 -3.70 3.70 -7.22
N ASN A 13 -2.68 4.25 -7.88
CA ASN A 13 -1.49 3.48 -8.25
C ASN A 13 -0.69 3.04 -7.01
N LEU A 14 -0.58 3.90 -6.00
CA LEU A 14 0.09 3.57 -4.73
C LEU A 14 -0.61 2.41 -4.02
N VAL A 15 -1.94 2.50 -3.84
CA VAL A 15 -2.75 1.43 -3.22
C VAL A 15 -2.66 0.15 -4.04
N HIS A 16 -2.83 0.24 -5.36
CA HIS A 16 -2.73 -0.93 -6.24
C HIS A 16 -1.35 -1.61 -6.11
N ASN A 17 -0.26 -0.85 -6.24
CA ASN A 17 1.10 -1.39 -6.13
C ASN A 17 1.37 -1.98 -4.75
N PHE A 18 0.88 -1.33 -3.68
CA PHE A 18 0.96 -1.85 -2.32
C PHE A 18 0.26 -3.20 -2.19
N ILE A 19 -1.00 -3.30 -2.62
CA ILE A 19 -1.77 -4.54 -2.53
C ILE A 19 -1.13 -5.65 -3.38
N CYS A 20 -0.75 -5.36 -4.63
CA CYS A 20 -0.09 -6.33 -5.49
C CYS A 20 1.20 -6.87 -4.88
N LYS A 21 2.10 -5.98 -4.41
CA LYS A 21 3.35 -6.42 -3.77
C LYS A 21 3.08 -7.23 -2.51
N LYS A 22 2.10 -6.83 -1.71
CA LYS A 22 1.77 -7.50 -0.45
C LYS A 22 1.16 -8.89 -0.64
N LEU A 23 0.33 -9.06 -1.67
CA LEU A 23 -0.18 -10.39 -2.06
C LEU A 23 0.97 -11.26 -2.57
N SER A 24 1.82 -10.74 -3.48
CA SER A 24 2.99 -11.48 -3.98
C SER A 24 3.96 -11.92 -2.86
N GLN A 25 4.16 -11.12 -1.81
CA GLN A 25 4.98 -11.51 -0.66
C GLN A 25 4.35 -12.65 0.16
N LYS A 26 3.02 -12.67 0.29
CA LYS A 26 2.30 -13.71 1.05
C LYS A 26 2.13 -15.01 0.26
N ASP A 27 2.06 -14.94 -1.07
CA ASP A 27 2.14 -16.11 -1.97
C ASP A 27 3.55 -16.74 -2.02
N LEU A 28 4.59 -16.00 -1.62
CA LEU A 28 5.99 -16.46 -1.64
C LEU A 28 6.53 -16.98 -0.31
N ASN A 29 5.70 -17.21 0.73
CA ASN A 29 6.21 -17.81 1.98
C ASN A 29 5.50 -19.09 2.41
N PRO A 30 5.76 -20.22 1.73
CA PRO A 30 5.76 -21.54 2.34
C PRO A 30 7.13 -21.78 2.99
N SER A 31 7.12 -22.11 4.28
CA SER A 31 8.27 -22.64 4.99
C SER A 31 8.82 -23.89 4.28
N CYS A 32 9.88 -23.74 3.49
CA CYS A 32 10.78 -24.80 3.03
C CYS A 32 12.14 -24.19 2.69
N CYS A 33 13.07 -24.25 3.65
CA CYS A 33 14.49 -24.11 3.37
C CYS A 33 14.92 -25.24 2.43
N SER A 34 15.58 -24.90 1.31
CA SER A 34 16.62 -25.72 0.67
C SER A 34 17.42 -24.87 -0.31
N ASP A 35 18.72 -25.09 -0.26
CA ASP A 35 19.84 -24.40 -0.88
C ASP A 35 19.74 -24.16 -2.41
N SER A 36 20.37 -23.07 -2.88
CA SER A 36 21.51 -23.16 -3.81
C SER A 36 22.17 -21.78 -4.08
N ASP A 37 23.49 -21.84 -4.14
CA ASP A 37 24.56 -20.83 -4.29
C ASP A 37 24.49 -19.95 -5.57
N PRO A 38 25.28 -18.85 -5.66
CA PRO A 38 25.20 -17.79 -6.65
C PRO A 38 25.94 -18.10 -7.96
N GLY A 39 25.41 -17.60 -9.08
CA GLY A 39 26.02 -17.66 -10.41
C GLY A 39 26.11 -16.29 -11.07
N ILE A 40 27.33 -15.90 -11.43
CA ILE A 40 27.78 -14.63 -12.03
C ILE A 40 27.55 -14.62 -13.56
N LEU A 41 27.25 -13.45 -14.17
CA LEU A 41 27.98 -12.81 -15.31
C LEU A 41 27.18 -11.74 -16.09
N GLN A 42 27.56 -10.48 -15.85
CA GLN A 42 28.01 -9.41 -16.77
C GLN A 42 27.39 -9.05 -18.14
N ASN A 43 27.50 -7.72 -18.36
CA ASN A 43 27.56 -6.89 -19.58
C ASN A 43 26.22 -6.48 -20.20
N GLY A 44 25.93 -5.23 -20.52
CA GLY A 44 26.75 -4.02 -20.59
C GLY A 44 26.39 -3.30 -21.89
N THR A 45 25.63 -2.20 -21.85
CA THR A 45 25.56 -1.22 -22.96
C THR A 45 24.96 0.09 -22.46
N SER A 46 25.71 1.18 -22.57
CA SER A 46 25.22 2.55 -22.39
C SER A 46 24.22 2.93 -23.48
N PRO A 47 23.29 3.85 -23.19
CA PRO A 47 23.12 4.96 -24.13
C PRO A 47 23.05 6.32 -23.44
N THR A 48 23.97 7.18 -23.87
CA THR A 48 23.74 8.54 -24.37
C THR A 48 22.67 9.40 -23.69
N ALA A 49 23.15 10.43 -23.01
CA ALA A 49 22.39 11.50 -22.37
C ALA A 49 21.42 12.22 -23.31
N GLN A 50 20.14 12.21 -22.96
CA GLN A 50 19.15 13.20 -23.40
C GLN A 50 18.53 13.82 -22.13
N ALA A 51 19.04 14.97 -21.73
CA ALA A 51 18.51 15.75 -20.61
C ALA A 51 17.28 16.55 -21.10
N GLY A 52 16.11 15.92 -20.96
CA GLY A 52 14.75 16.45 -21.13
C GLY A 52 13.81 15.73 -20.14
N PRO A 53 12.47 15.89 -20.19
CA PRO A 53 11.50 15.65 -19.10
C PRO A 53 11.55 14.29 -18.36
N GLN A 54 12.26 13.29 -18.89
CA GLN A 54 12.61 12.02 -18.24
C GLN A 54 13.26 12.14 -16.87
N ALA A 55 14.09 13.16 -16.61
CA ALA A 55 14.69 13.31 -15.28
C ALA A 55 13.63 13.56 -14.20
N ALA A 56 12.56 14.30 -14.52
CA ALA A 56 11.46 14.53 -13.59
C ALA A 56 10.62 13.26 -13.40
N GLU A 57 10.33 12.50 -14.47
CA GLU A 57 9.61 11.23 -14.39
C GLU A 57 10.38 10.13 -13.64
N LEU A 58 11.71 10.05 -13.82
CA LEU A 58 12.57 9.12 -13.10
C LEU A 58 12.64 9.44 -11.61
N LEU A 59 12.79 10.73 -11.26
CA LEU A 59 12.77 11.18 -9.87
C LEU A 59 11.40 10.95 -9.24
N GLN A 60 10.32 11.16 -9.99
CA GLN A 60 8.96 10.97 -9.50
C GLN A 60 8.60 9.49 -9.34
N GLY A 61 9.12 8.62 -10.21
CA GLY A 61 9.03 7.16 -10.07
C GLY A 61 9.80 6.63 -8.87
N ALA A 62 11.04 7.10 -8.66
CA ALA A 62 11.85 6.72 -7.49
C ALA A 62 11.17 7.13 -6.17
N MET A 63 10.63 8.36 -6.11
CA MET A 63 9.91 8.86 -4.93
C MET A 63 8.65 8.02 -4.59
N VAL A 64 7.94 7.51 -5.61
CA VAL A 64 6.76 6.64 -5.38
C VAL A 64 7.20 5.28 -4.87
N GLU A 65 8.30 4.73 -5.39
CA GLU A 65 8.86 3.47 -4.94
C GLU A 65 9.36 3.56 -3.49
N ASP A 66 10.00 4.66 -3.10
CA ASP A 66 10.45 4.89 -1.71
C ASP A 66 9.25 4.95 -0.74
N VAL A 67 8.19 5.66 -1.11
CA VAL A 67 6.95 5.74 -0.30
C VAL A 67 6.28 4.39 -0.20
N LEU A 68 6.20 3.64 -1.31
CA LEU A 68 5.66 2.30 -1.36
C LEU A 68 6.46 1.36 -0.44
N GLN A 69 7.78 1.41 -0.51
CA GLN A 69 8.67 0.58 0.30
C GLN A 69 8.53 0.91 1.79
N ALA A 70 8.55 2.20 2.16
CA ALA A 70 8.34 2.63 3.53
C ALA A 70 6.97 2.20 4.08
N LEU A 71 5.91 2.29 3.25
CA LEU A 71 4.58 1.80 3.63
C LEU A 71 4.55 0.29 3.83
N LEU A 72 5.24 -0.48 2.99
CA LEU A 72 5.34 -1.94 3.13
C LEU A 72 6.04 -2.32 4.44
N GLU A 73 7.22 -1.74 4.70
CA GLU A 73 8.00 -1.99 5.92
C GLU A 73 7.23 -1.60 7.18
N ALA A 74 6.66 -0.40 7.20
CA ALA A 74 5.88 0.08 8.34
C ALA A 74 4.61 -0.77 8.55
N SER A 75 3.96 -1.21 7.47
CA SER A 75 2.78 -2.08 7.57
C SER A 75 3.13 -3.47 8.08
N GLU A 76 4.27 -4.04 7.67
CA GLU A 76 4.74 -5.31 8.19
C GLU A 76 5.07 -5.22 9.68
N GLU A 77 5.79 -4.17 10.09
CA GLU A 77 6.09 -3.92 11.50
C GLU A 77 4.80 -3.73 12.32
N PHE A 78 3.81 -3.05 11.75
CA PHE A 78 2.49 -2.85 12.36
C PHE A 78 1.73 -4.18 12.49
N GLU A 79 1.67 -4.99 11.43
CA GLU A 79 1.03 -6.31 11.45
C GLU A 79 1.68 -7.25 12.46
N LEU A 80 3.01 -7.25 12.58
CA LEU A 80 3.73 -8.06 13.57
C LEU A 80 3.39 -7.65 15.00
N ARG A 81 3.37 -6.35 15.30
CA ARG A 81 3.03 -5.85 16.63
C ARG A 81 1.57 -6.09 17.02
N TYR A 82 0.65 -6.00 16.06
CA TYR A 82 -0.80 -6.08 16.31
C TYR A 82 -1.44 -7.37 15.77
N ARG A 83 -0.64 -8.41 15.52
CA ARG A 83 -1.06 -9.66 14.87
C ARG A 83 -2.33 -10.30 15.44
N ARG A 84 -2.47 -10.29 16.77
CA ARG A 84 -3.67 -10.83 17.44
C ARG A 84 -4.90 -10.00 17.14
N ALA A 85 -4.81 -8.69 17.29
CA ALA A 85 -5.92 -7.77 17.00
C ALA A 85 -6.31 -7.79 15.52
N PHE A 86 -5.34 -7.90 14.60
CA PHE A 86 -5.63 -8.05 13.17
C PHE A 86 -6.30 -9.38 12.85
N SER A 87 -5.79 -10.49 13.39
CA SER A 87 -6.40 -11.81 13.22
C SER A 87 -7.85 -11.81 13.71
N ASP A 88 -8.09 -11.26 14.89
CA ASP A 88 -9.43 -11.16 15.47
C ASP A 88 -10.34 -10.27 14.61
N LEU A 89 -9.83 -9.14 14.10
CA LEU A 89 -10.57 -8.24 13.23
C LEU A 89 -10.93 -8.91 11.89
N THR A 90 -9.99 -9.60 11.25
CA THR A 90 -10.23 -10.34 9.99
C THR A 90 -11.16 -11.53 10.18
N CYS A 91 -11.10 -12.21 11.33
CA CYS A 91 -12.01 -13.32 11.64
C CYS A 91 -13.43 -12.85 11.97
N GLN A 92 -13.57 -11.69 12.63
CA GLN A 92 -14.87 -11.10 12.95
C GLN A 92 -15.53 -10.42 11.75
N LEU A 93 -14.75 -9.99 10.75
CA LEU A 93 -15.29 -9.47 9.52
C LEU A 93 -15.90 -10.62 8.71
N HIS A 94 -17.19 -10.87 8.90
CA HIS A 94 -18.02 -11.66 7.99
C HIS A 94 -18.17 -10.89 6.67
N ILE A 95 -17.11 -10.87 5.86
CA ILE A 95 -17.11 -10.25 4.55
C ILE A 95 -17.89 -11.16 3.62
N THR A 96 -19.05 -10.70 3.17
CA THR A 96 -19.71 -11.20 1.97
C THR A 96 -19.63 -10.14 0.89
N LEU A 97 -19.88 -10.51 -0.37
CA LEU A 97 -19.84 -9.55 -1.49
C LEU A 97 -20.78 -8.34 -1.28
N ASP A 98 -21.86 -8.54 -0.55
CA ASP A 98 -22.90 -7.55 -0.28
C ASP A 98 -22.56 -6.61 0.90
N THR A 99 -21.88 -7.13 1.93
CA THR A 99 -21.58 -6.36 3.17
C THR A 99 -20.17 -5.78 3.19
N ALA A 100 -19.28 -6.20 2.28
CA ALA A 100 -17.87 -5.82 2.27
C ALA A 100 -17.62 -4.30 2.38
N TYR A 101 -18.39 -3.49 1.64
CA TYR A 101 -18.24 -2.03 1.68
C TYR A 101 -18.63 -1.44 3.03
N GLN A 102 -19.77 -1.87 3.60
CA GLN A 102 -20.25 -1.37 4.88
C GLN A 102 -19.27 -1.74 6.01
N SER A 103 -18.77 -2.98 6.01
CA SER A 103 -17.76 -3.43 6.96
C SER A 103 -16.46 -2.63 6.83
N PHE A 104 -16.01 -2.37 5.60
CA PHE A 104 -14.84 -1.52 5.34
C PHE A 104 -15.06 -0.11 5.90
N GLU A 105 -16.18 0.53 5.56
CA GLU A 105 -16.49 1.89 5.98
C GLU A 105 -16.54 2.00 7.51
N GLN A 106 -17.21 1.08 8.20
CA GLN A 106 -17.29 1.08 9.66
C GLN A 106 -15.92 1.00 10.33
N VAL A 107 -15.06 0.09 9.89
CA VAL A 107 -13.71 -0.06 10.46
C VAL A 107 -12.87 1.20 10.22
N VAL A 108 -12.95 1.77 9.02
CA VAL A 108 -12.17 2.95 8.67
C VAL A 108 -12.64 4.19 9.42
N GLN A 109 -13.97 4.35 9.61
CA GLN A 109 -14.52 5.44 10.42
C GLN A 109 -14.04 5.34 11.88
N GLU A 110 -14.04 4.15 12.47
CA GLU A 110 -13.54 3.96 13.84
C GLU A 110 -12.03 4.19 13.92
N LEU A 111 -11.25 3.72 12.93
CA LEU A 111 -9.81 3.90 12.87
C LEU A 111 -9.39 5.39 12.92
N PHE A 112 -10.17 6.26 12.27
CA PHE A 112 -9.88 7.70 12.18
C PHE A 112 -10.75 8.57 13.10
N ARG A 113 -11.58 7.98 13.97
CA ARG A 113 -12.53 8.71 14.83
C ARG A 113 -11.87 9.82 15.64
N ASP A 114 -10.74 9.51 16.29
CA ASP A 114 -10.03 10.48 17.15
C ASP A 114 -8.98 11.33 16.39
N GLY A 115 -9.00 11.31 15.05
CA GLY A 115 -8.10 12.07 14.20
C GLY A 115 -7.15 11.22 13.34
N ILE A 116 -6.41 11.91 12.48
CA ILE A 116 -5.52 11.31 11.48
C ILE A 116 -4.06 11.51 11.93
N ASN A 117 -3.26 10.44 11.81
CA ASN A 117 -1.81 10.47 11.95
C ASN A 117 -1.18 9.40 11.05
N TRP A 118 0.14 9.48 10.82
CA TRP A 118 0.86 8.54 9.96
C TRP A 118 0.73 7.07 10.40
N GLY A 119 0.74 6.80 11.70
CA GLY A 119 0.52 5.43 12.22
C GLY A 119 -0.86 4.86 11.87
N ARG A 120 -1.92 5.68 11.93
CA ARG A 120 -3.28 5.29 11.51
C ARG A 120 -3.39 5.12 9.99
N ILE A 121 -2.65 5.91 9.22
CA ILE A 121 -2.55 5.72 7.76
C ILE A 121 -1.88 4.37 7.45
N VAL A 122 -0.76 4.03 8.11
CA VAL A 122 -0.12 2.71 7.98
C VAL A 122 -1.08 1.58 8.39
N ALA A 123 -1.83 1.77 9.47
CA ALA A 123 -2.84 0.80 9.92
C ALA A 123 -3.94 0.59 8.86
N PHE A 124 -4.37 1.66 8.19
CA PHE A 124 -5.35 1.61 7.09
C PHE A 124 -4.84 0.79 5.90
N PHE A 125 -3.58 1.00 5.48
CA PHE A 125 -2.95 0.20 4.43
C PHE A 125 -2.81 -1.28 4.87
N SER A 126 -2.43 -1.52 6.12
CA SER A 126 -2.34 -2.88 6.68
C SER A 126 -3.70 -3.59 6.66
N PHE A 127 -4.76 -2.91 7.11
CA PHE A 127 -6.13 -3.42 7.08
C PHE A 127 -6.60 -3.77 5.67
N GLY A 128 -6.44 -2.85 4.70
CA GLY A 128 -6.81 -3.12 3.31
C GLY A 128 -6.04 -4.29 2.70
N GLY A 129 -4.74 -4.40 2.99
CA GLY A 129 -3.92 -5.54 2.60
C GLY A 129 -4.43 -6.88 3.17
N ALA A 130 -4.81 -6.89 4.44
CA ALA A 130 -5.39 -8.06 5.09
C ALA A 130 -6.74 -8.46 4.48
N LEU A 131 -7.61 -7.49 4.15
CA LEU A 131 -8.89 -7.75 3.47
C LEU A 131 -8.69 -8.37 2.09
N CYS A 132 -7.74 -7.86 1.29
CA CYS A 132 -7.44 -8.42 -0.02
C CYS A 132 -6.89 -9.84 0.08
N PHE A 133 -5.99 -10.09 1.04
CA PHE A 133 -5.43 -11.42 1.29
C PHE A 133 -6.53 -12.43 1.71
N GLU A 134 -7.39 -12.04 2.64
CA GLU A 134 -8.51 -12.88 3.08
C GLU A 134 -9.52 -13.14 1.97
N SER A 135 -9.76 -12.15 1.10
CA SER A 135 -10.64 -12.29 -0.07
C SER A 135 -10.06 -13.27 -1.09
N ALA A 136 -8.74 -13.24 -1.34
CA ALA A 136 -8.06 -14.22 -2.20
C ALA A 136 -8.18 -15.64 -1.63
N ASN A 137 -7.92 -15.80 -0.33
CA ASN A 137 -7.96 -17.10 0.35
C ASN A 137 -9.37 -17.74 0.38
N LYS A 138 -10.43 -16.93 0.28
CA LYS A 138 -11.84 -17.36 0.24
C LYS A 138 -12.43 -17.44 -1.17
N GLU A 139 -11.60 -17.41 -2.22
CA GLU A 139 -12.03 -17.42 -3.64
C GLU A 139 -12.96 -16.23 -4.00
N MET A 140 -12.87 -15.13 -3.26
CA MET A 140 -13.62 -13.88 -3.49
C MET A 140 -12.73 -12.80 -4.14
N GLU A 141 -11.83 -13.18 -5.05
CA GLU A 141 -10.88 -12.26 -5.70
C GLU A 141 -11.56 -11.08 -6.41
N VAL A 142 -12.82 -11.23 -6.83
CA VAL A 142 -13.66 -10.16 -7.40
C VAL A 142 -13.82 -8.94 -6.46
N LEU A 143 -13.57 -9.10 -5.16
CA LEU A 143 -13.56 -8.00 -4.20
C LEU A 143 -12.27 -7.18 -4.22
N ILE A 144 -11.14 -7.76 -4.61
CA ILE A 144 -9.83 -7.09 -4.54
C ILE A 144 -9.81 -5.77 -5.31
N PRO A 145 -10.31 -5.68 -6.56
CA PRO A 145 -10.38 -4.41 -7.28
C PRO A 145 -11.28 -3.38 -6.60
N ARG A 146 -12.38 -3.83 -5.96
CA ARG A 146 -13.32 -2.96 -5.23
C ARG A 146 -12.68 -2.40 -3.96
N ILE A 147 -11.94 -3.21 -3.22
CA ILE A 147 -11.20 -2.78 -2.02
C ILE A 147 -10.13 -1.75 -2.39
N ILE A 148 -9.37 -1.99 -3.47
CA ILE A 148 -8.38 -1.02 -3.98
C ILE A 148 -9.05 0.32 -4.31
N GLU A 149 -10.23 0.28 -4.96
CA GLU A 149 -10.99 1.48 -5.28
C GLU A 149 -11.45 2.22 -4.03
N TRP A 150 -12.07 1.53 -3.06
CA TRP A 150 -12.52 2.15 -1.81
C TRP A 150 -11.38 2.77 -1.03
N MET A 151 -10.24 2.07 -0.97
CA MET A 151 -9.05 2.59 -0.32
C MET A 151 -8.51 3.85 -1.00
N ALA A 152 -8.41 3.83 -2.33
CA ALA A 152 -7.95 4.97 -3.10
C ALA A 152 -8.89 6.18 -2.93
N THR A 153 -10.21 5.97 -3.03
CA THR A 153 -11.21 7.02 -2.82
C THR A 153 -11.11 7.60 -1.41
N TYR A 154 -10.96 6.78 -0.37
CA TYR A 154 -10.83 7.27 0.99
C TYR A 154 -9.52 8.05 1.20
N LEU A 155 -8.43 7.56 0.60
CA LEU A 155 -7.12 8.23 0.63
C LEU A 155 -7.17 9.60 -0.06
N ASP A 156 -7.87 9.71 -1.19
CA ASP A 156 -8.03 10.98 -1.92
C ASP A 156 -8.94 11.97 -1.19
N THR A 157 -10.07 11.50 -0.67
CA THR A 157 -11.14 12.36 -0.14
C THR A 157 -10.94 12.75 1.32
N ALA A 158 -10.67 11.77 2.19
CA ALA A 158 -10.61 11.98 3.63
C ALA A 158 -9.18 12.24 4.11
N LEU A 159 -8.21 11.49 3.60
CA LEU A 159 -6.82 11.56 4.09
C LEU A 159 -5.96 12.56 3.30
N GLY A 160 -6.29 12.80 2.03
CA GLY A 160 -5.55 13.65 1.11
C GLY A 160 -5.26 15.06 1.64
N PRO A 161 -6.27 15.80 2.16
CA PRO A 161 -6.04 17.13 2.74
C PRO A 161 -5.10 17.12 3.94
N TRP A 162 -5.20 16.10 4.80
CA TRP A 162 -4.34 15.96 5.97
C TRP A 162 -2.90 15.63 5.56
N ILE A 163 -2.72 14.67 4.65
CA ILE A 163 -1.40 14.27 4.11
C ILE A 163 -0.69 15.50 3.54
N GLN A 164 -1.37 16.29 2.70
CA GLN A 164 -0.79 17.51 2.12
C GLN A 164 -0.40 18.54 3.18
N SER A 165 -1.24 18.73 4.20
CA SER A 165 -0.97 19.66 5.30
C SER A 165 0.20 19.22 6.19
N ASN A 166 0.58 17.93 6.16
CA ASN A 166 1.64 17.34 6.96
C ASN A 166 2.89 16.99 6.13
N GLY A 167 3.15 17.73 5.04
CA GLY A 167 4.37 17.59 4.23
C GLY A 167 4.23 16.65 3.02
N GLY A 168 3.05 16.08 2.81
CA GLY A 168 2.80 15.09 1.75
C GLY A 168 3.46 13.76 2.05
N TRP A 169 3.60 12.92 1.02
CA TRP A 169 4.27 11.63 1.13
C TRP A 169 5.80 11.73 1.18
N ARG A 170 6.39 12.92 1.01
CA ARG A 170 7.84 13.08 1.07
C ARG A 170 8.30 13.01 2.51
N CYS A 171 9.07 11.98 2.87
CA CYS A 171 9.88 12.03 4.08
C CYS A 171 10.78 13.28 4.00
N PRO A 172 10.85 14.13 5.05
CA PRO A 172 11.84 15.18 5.07
C PRO A 172 13.24 14.53 5.10
N ASN A 173 14.10 14.99 4.19
CA ASN A 173 15.53 14.63 4.14
C ASN A 173 16.23 14.92 5.47
#